data_AF-A0A0E9P525-F1
#
_entry.id   AF-A0A0E9P525-F1
#
_cell.length_a   1.000
_cell.length_b   1.000
_cell.length_c   1.000
_cell.angle_alpha   90.00
_cell.angle_beta   90.00
_cell.angle_gamma   90.00
#
_symmetry.space_group_name_H-M   'P 1'
#
loop_
_entity.id
_entity.type
_entity.pdbx_description
1 polymer ?
#
loop_
_entity_poly.entity_id
_entity_poly.type
_entity_poly.pdbx_seq_one_letter_code
_entity_poly.pdbx_strand_id
1 'polypeptide(L)'
;MFLLSGGPLVARTGLCSQYEVAAMHNLGRAERGLHRRAQGLSLPLQLQAHHTIWRRLRKRAERLVELPPPPAIEAKPPATEATIPPTEATPPATEATPPAQQQFT
;
A
#
# COMPACT_ATOMS: atom_id res chain seq x y z
N MET A 1 18.44 9.31 0.37
CA MET A 1 17.80 10.64 0.55
C MET A 1 16.30 10.44 0.36
N PHE A 2 15.50 10.48 1.42
CA PHE A 2 14.05 10.27 1.32
C PHE A 2 13.38 11.56 0.84
N LEU A 3 12.70 11.48 -0.30
CA LEU A 3 11.86 12.56 -0.79
C LEU A 3 10.53 12.51 -0.03
N LEU A 4 10.23 13.57 0.73
CA LEU A 4 8.96 13.69 1.46
C LEU A 4 7.76 13.87 0.49
N SER A 5 8.01 14.35 -0.73
CA SER A 5 7.04 14.48 -1.82
C SER A 5 7.56 13.77 -3.07
N GLY A 6 6.68 13.07 -3.78
CA GLY A 6 7.02 12.30 -4.99
C GLY A 6 7.14 13.10 -6.28
N GLY A 7 7.12 14.44 -6.25
CA GLY A 7 7.15 15.26 -7.47
C GLY A 7 7.15 16.77 -7.24
N PRO A 8 7.14 17.56 -8.35
CA PRO A 8 7.11 19.02 -8.30
C PRO A 8 5.80 19.52 -7.68
N LEU A 9 5.89 20.65 -6.97
CA LEU A 9 4.76 21.28 -6.27
C LEU A 9 4.37 22.59 -6.94
N VAL A 10 3.14 23.05 -6.66
CA VAL A 10 2.65 24.34 -7.12
C VAL A 10 3.46 25.45 -6.45
N ALA A 11 4.01 26.37 -7.24
CA ALA A 11 4.92 27.40 -6.74
C ALA A 11 4.24 28.48 -5.87
N ARG A 12 2.95 28.77 -6.11
CA ARG A 12 2.20 29.82 -5.40
C ARG A 12 0.79 29.36 -5.06
N THR A 13 0.36 29.60 -3.83
CA THR A 13 -0.99 29.23 -3.34
C THR A 13 -2.11 29.97 -4.07
N GLY A 14 -1.85 31.21 -4.54
CA GLY A 14 -2.81 31.99 -5.32
C GLY A 14 -3.15 31.42 -6.70
N LEU A 15 -2.46 30.36 -7.15
CA LEU A 15 -2.84 29.64 -8.37
C LEU A 15 -4.09 28.76 -8.18
N CYS A 16 -4.44 28.44 -6.93
CA CYS A 16 -5.67 27.76 -6.57
C CYS A 16 -6.77 28.81 -6.30
N SER A 17 -7.80 28.86 -7.13
CA SER A 17 -8.89 29.83 -6.97
C SER A 17 -10.05 29.31 -6.12
N GLN A 18 -10.31 28.01 -6.20
CA GLN A 18 -11.33 27.33 -5.40
C GLN A 18 -10.65 26.17 -4.68
N TYR A 19 -10.91 26.03 -3.39
CA TYR A 19 -10.37 24.96 -2.54
C TYR A 19 -11.41 24.60 -1.48
N GLU A 20 -11.69 23.31 -1.34
CA GLU A 20 -12.63 22.83 -0.33
C GLU A 20 -12.27 21.43 0.18
N VAL A 21 -12.35 21.26 1.49
CA VAL A 21 -12.29 19.95 2.15
C VAL A 21 -13.70 19.37 2.16
N ALA A 22 -13.91 18.32 1.38
CA ALA A 22 -15.24 17.74 1.15
C ALA A 22 -15.65 16.73 2.23
N ALA A 23 -14.72 15.87 2.67
CA ALA A 23 -15.03 14.84 3.65
C ALA A 23 -13.80 14.39 4.46
N MET A 24 -14.08 13.84 5.64
CA MET A 24 -13.10 13.17 6.50
C MET A 24 -13.53 11.71 6.69
N HIS A 25 -12.70 10.77 6.27
CA HIS A 25 -12.97 9.34 6.37
C HIS A 25 -12.08 8.69 7.42
N ASN A 26 -12.64 7.79 8.22
CA ASN A 26 -11.84 6.94 9.11
C ASN A 26 -11.40 5.71 8.30
N LEU A 27 -10.09 5.53 8.13
CA LEU A 27 -9.52 4.38 7.41
C LEU A 27 -9.23 3.18 8.32
N GLY A 28 -9.58 3.28 9.60
CA GLY A 28 -9.40 2.24 10.61
C GLY A 28 -8.36 2.60 11.67
N ARG A 29 -8.19 1.71 12.64
CA ARG A 29 -7.20 1.84 13.71
C ARG A 29 -5.93 1.10 13.28
N ALA A 30 -4.87 1.84 13.03
CA ALA A 30 -3.54 1.28 12.84
C ALA A 30 -2.86 1.07 14.21
N GLU A 31 -1.75 0.33 14.23
CA GLU A 31 -0.92 0.15 15.44
C GLU A 31 -0.50 1.51 16.06
N ARG A 32 -0.35 2.55 15.23
CA ARG A 32 0.04 3.90 15.67
C ARG A 32 -1.13 4.86 15.86
N GLY A 33 -2.36 4.37 15.99
CA GLY A 33 -3.55 5.18 16.29
C GLY A 33 -4.61 5.18 15.20
N LEU A 34 -5.56 6.11 15.29
CA LEU A 34 -6.68 6.23 14.35
C LEU A 34 -6.21 6.88 13.04
N HIS A 35 -6.30 6.16 11.93
CA HIS A 35 -5.97 6.70 10.63
C HIS A 35 -7.20 7.40 10.04
N ARG A 36 -7.07 8.69 9.71
CA ARG A 36 -8.12 9.47 9.04
C ARG A 36 -7.59 10.04 7.73
N ARG A 37 -8.44 10.01 6.70
CA ARG A 37 -8.16 10.60 5.40
C ARG A 37 -9.04 11.82 5.19
N ALA A 38 -8.41 12.97 5.03
CA ALA A 38 -9.05 14.17 4.50
C ALA A 38 -9.11 14.07 2.98
N GLN A 39 -10.27 14.34 2.40
CA GLN A 39 -10.46 14.44 0.96
C GLN A 39 -11.10 15.77 0.61
N GLY A 40 -10.69 16.32 -0.53
CA GLY A 40 -11.11 17.62 -0.99
C GLY A 40 -10.83 17.78 -2.47
N LEU A 41 -11.18 18.95 -2.98
CA LEU A 41 -10.97 19.32 -4.37
C LEU A 41 -10.48 20.77 -4.45
N SER A 42 -9.78 21.07 -5.53
CA SER A 42 -9.34 22.42 -5.84
C SER A 42 -9.38 22.66 -7.33
N LEU A 43 -9.61 23.91 -7.73
CA LEU A 43 -9.55 24.32 -9.13
C LEU A 43 -8.54 25.45 -9.33
N PRO A 44 -7.77 25.41 -10.44
CA PRO A 44 -6.85 26.47 -10.78
C PRO A 44 -7.60 27.74 -11.17
N LEU A 45 -6.93 28.88 -11.11
CA LEU A 45 -7.49 30.18 -11.49
C LEU A 45 -8.04 30.21 -12.92
N GLN A 46 -7.41 29.49 -13.83
CA GLN A 46 -7.77 29.41 -15.24
C GLN A 46 -9.01 28.54 -15.50
N LEU A 47 -9.44 27.73 -14.52
CA LEU A 47 -10.56 26.79 -14.66
C LEU A 47 -11.57 27.00 -13.53
N GLN A 48 -12.14 28.20 -13.47
CA GLN A 48 -13.20 28.48 -12.52
C GLN A 48 -14.48 27.74 -12.92
N ALA A 49 -14.94 26.84 -12.06
CA ALA A 49 -16.21 26.17 -12.25
C ALA A 49 -17.36 27.08 -11.78
N HIS A 50 -18.42 27.12 -12.57
CA HIS A 50 -19.68 27.72 -12.15
C HIS A 50 -20.29 26.96 -10.96
N HIS A 51 -21.05 27.64 -10.11
CA HIS A 51 -21.54 27.11 -8.83
C HIS A 51 -22.28 25.76 -8.95
N THR A 52 -23.03 25.53 -10.03
CA THR A 52 -23.71 24.24 -10.26
C THR A 52 -22.75 23.10 -10.57
N ILE A 53 -21.66 23.37 -11.32
CA ILE A 53 -20.61 22.38 -11.59
C ILE A 53 -19.82 22.12 -10.31
N TRP A 54 -19.48 23.18 -9.57
CA TRP A 54 -18.80 23.07 -8.28
C TRP A 54 -19.56 22.16 -7.31
N ARG A 55 -20.88 22.37 -7.15
CA ARG A 55 -21.73 21.50 -6.31
C ARG A 55 -21.71 20.04 -6.74
N ARG A 56 -21.63 19.75 -8.04
CA ARG A 56 -21.55 18.37 -8.55
C ARG A 56 -20.18 17.75 -8.25
N LEU A 57 -19.10 18.52 -8.42
CA LEU A 57 -17.74 18.05 -8.10
C LEU A 57 -17.57 17.80 -6.60
N ARG A 58 -18.09 18.69 -5.76
CA ARG A 58 -18.10 18.52 -4.31
C ARG A 58 -18.82 17.24 -3.88
N LYS A 59 -20.03 17.00 -4.39
CA LYS A 59 -20.77 15.74 -4.13
C LYS A 59 -19.98 14.49 -4.50
N ARG A 60 -19.19 14.55 -5.58
CA ARG A 60 -18.30 13.44 -5.96
C ARG A 60 -17.12 13.30 -4.98
N ALA A 61 -16.53 14.41 -4.56
CA ALA A 61 -15.37 14.43 -3.67
C ALA A 61 -15.70 13.98 -2.22
N GLU A 62 -16.98 13.92 -1.85
CA GLU A 62 -17.44 13.36 -0.58
C GLU A 62 -17.33 11.82 -0.54
N ARG A 63 -17.22 11.16 -1.69
CA ARG A 63 -17.07 9.70 -1.76
C ARG A 63 -15.62 9.30 -1.53
N LEU A 64 -15.42 8.32 -0.65
CA LEU A 64 -14.09 7.77 -0.37
C LEU A 64 -13.42 7.26 -1.65
N VAL A 65 -12.29 7.88 -2.00
CA VAL A 65 -11.42 7.42 -3.11
C VAL A 65 -10.39 6.42 -2.59
N GLU A 66 -10.54 5.17 -3.04
CA GLU A 66 -9.57 4.07 -2.85
C GLU A 66 -8.66 4.00 -4.08
N LEU A 67 -7.34 3.95 -3.87
CA LEU A 67 -6.38 3.69 -4.95
C LEU A 67 -6.03 2.20 -4.90
N PRO A 68 -5.91 1.54 -6.06
CA PRO A 68 -5.31 0.22 -6.09
C PRO A 68 -3.89 0.29 -5.50
N PRO A 69 -3.44 -0.78 -4.81
CA PRO A 69 -2.07 -0.82 -4.33
C PRO A 69 -1.12 -0.61 -5.51
N PRO A 70 -0.02 0.15 -5.33
CA PRO A 70 0.99 0.27 -6.36
C PRO A 70 1.48 -1.14 -6.75
N PRO A 71 1.79 -1.38 -8.04
CA PRO A 71 2.31 -2.68 -8.45
C PRO A 71 3.52 -2.99 -7.56
N ALA A 72 3.52 -4.18 -6.95
CA ALA A 72 4.66 -4.68 -6.23
C ALA A 72 5.82 -4.74 -7.25
N ILE A 73 6.69 -3.74 -7.20
CA ILE A 73 8.02 -3.89 -7.76
C ILE A 73 8.60 -5.01 -6.91
N GLU A 74 8.66 -6.22 -7.47
CA GLU A 74 9.43 -7.32 -6.91
C GLU A 74 10.85 -6.79 -6.71
N ALA A 75 11.13 -6.32 -5.50
CA ALA A 75 12.47 -6.24 -4.99
C ALA A 75 12.92 -7.68 -4.77
N LYS A 76 13.21 -8.40 -5.87
CA LYS A 76 14.09 -9.55 -5.83
C LYS A 76 15.43 -8.98 -5.35
N PRO A 77 15.89 -9.27 -4.12
CA PRO A 77 17.20 -8.81 -3.71
C PRO A 77 18.23 -9.38 -4.68
N PRO A 78 19.23 -8.59 -5.11
CA PRO A 78 20.25 -9.06 -6.03
C PRO A 78 21.01 -10.20 -5.38
N ALA A 79 21.11 -11.32 -6.10
CA ALA A 79 22.01 -12.41 -5.76
C ALA A 79 23.42 -11.85 -5.61
N THR A 80 24.02 -12.01 -4.42
CA THR A 80 25.46 -11.88 -4.23
C THR A 80 25.99 -13.26 -3.90
N GLU A 81 26.63 -13.83 -4.91
CA GLU A 81 27.44 -15.03 -4.88
C GLU A 81 28.82 -14.70 -4.30
N ALA A 82 29.23 -15.43 -3.26
CA ALA A 82 30.62 -15.63 -2.83
C ALA A 82 30.72 -16.87 -1.89
N THR A 83 30.88 -18.07 -2.48
CA THR A 83 32.10 -18.93 -2.43
C THR A 83 32.80 -19.01 -1.04
N ILE A 84 33.01 -20.14 -0.31
CA ILE A 84 33.62 -21.48 -0.58
C ILE A 84 33.27 -22.51 0.57
N PRO A 85 33.22 -23.86 0.33
CA PRO A 85 32.91 -24.99 1.27
C PRO A 85 34.21 -25.64 1.88
N PRO A 86 34.33 -26.90 2.39
CA PRO A 86 33.39 -28.01 2.74
C PRO A 86 33.63 -28.67 4.13
N THR A 87 32.67 -29.41 4.71
CA THR A 87 32.97 -30.57 5.58
C THR A 87 31.78 -31.54 5.60
N GLU A 88 31.83 -32.50 4.69
CA GLU A 88 31.67 -33.94 4.89
C GLU A 88 31.03 -34.42 6.21
N ALA A 89 29.82 -35.00 6.12
CA ALA A 89 29.51 -36.32 6.66
C ALA A 89 28.07 -36.73 6.28
N THR A 90 27.98 -37.74 5.41
CA THR A 90 26.80 -38.57 5.12
C THR A 90 27.30 -40.02 5.25
N PRO A 91 26.48 -41.07 5.47
CA PRO A 91 25.24 -41.32 6.24
C PRO A 91 25.49 -42.57 7.14
N PRO A 92 24.62 -43.60 7.34
CA PRO A 92 23.16 -43.77 7.22
C PRO A 92 22.51 -44.46 8.44
N ALA A 93 21.17 -44.39 8.56
CA ALA A 93 20.44 -45.46 9.25
C ALA A 93 18.98 -45.51 8.77
N THR A 94 18.71 -46.51 7.94
CA THR A 94 17.40 -47.06 7.59
C THR A 94 16.88 -47.86 8.79
N GLU A 95 15.66 -47.60 9.26
CA GLU A 95 14.92 -48.54 10.12
C GLU A 95 13.42 -48.27 9.89
N ALA A 96 12.74 -48.99 9.00
CA ALA A 96 12.18 -50.33 9.19
C ALA A 96 11.28 -50.41 10.43
N THR A 97 9.98 -50.13 10.26
CA THR A 97 8.95 -50.42 11.26
C THR A 97 8.28 -51.76 10.94
N PRO A 98 8.36 -52.74 11.87
CA PRO A 98 7.37 -53.81 11.97
C PRO A 98 6.90 -53.99 13.46
N PRO A 99 6.14 -55.02 13.85
CA PRO A 99 4.68 -55.16 13.70
C PRO A 99 3.95 -55.60 15.02
N ALA A 100 2.61 -55.69 15.03
CA ALA A 100 1.81 -56.67 15.81
C ALA A 100 0.30 -56.53 15.41
N GLN A 101 -0.42 -57.51 14.79
CA GLN A 101 -0.91 -58.82 15.30
C GLN A 101 -1.77 -58.61 16.58
N GLN A 102 -3.04 -59.02 16.76
CA GLN A 102 -3.86 -60.19 16.37
C GLN A 102 -5.34 -59.91 16.80
N GLN A 103 -6.37 -60.20 15.99
CA GLN A 103 -7.25 -61.40 15.94
C GLN A 103 -8.56 -61.36 16.78
N PHE A 104 -9.55 -62.10 16.23
CA PHE A 104 -10.81 -62.63 16.79
C PHE A 104 -11.97 -61.62 16.92
N THR A 105 -13.18 -61.87 16.42
CA THR A 105 -13.90 -63.10 16.02
C THR A 105 -14.83 -62.82 14.84
#